data_AF-A0A227J405-F1
#
_entry.id   AF-A0A227J405-F1
#
_cell.length_a   1.000
_cell.length_b   1.000
_cell.length_c   1.000
_cell.angle_alpha   90.00
_cell.angle_beta   90.00
_cell.angle_gamma   90.00
#
_symmetry.space_group_name_H-M   'P 1'
#
loop_
_entity.id
_entity.type
_entity.pdbx_description
1 polymer ?
#
loop_
_entity_poly.entity_id
_entity_poly.type
_entity_poly.pdbx_seq_one_letter_code
_entity_poly.pdbx_strand_id
1 'polypeptide(L)' 'IVDENVTSVDEQRTTDWMTHNSLPDYLDPNDPSKTVEGYPAPRRAVLVARKP' A
#
# COMPACT_ATOMS: atom_id res chain seq x y z
N ILE A 1 -18.55 -2.17 -3.62
CA ILE A 1 -17.14 -1.68 -3.56
C ILE A 1 -17.04 -0.61 -4.63
N VAL A 2 -16.58 0.58 -4.28
CA VAL A 2 -16.47 1.70 -5.23
C VAL A 2 -15.07 1.74 -5.85
N ASP A 3 -14.05 1.32 -5.11
CA ASP A 3 -12.67 1.20 -5.59
C ASP A 3 -11.92 0.10 -4.83
N GLU A 4 -10.99 -0.57 -5.49
CA GLU A 4 -10.02 -1.49 -4.88
C GLU A 4 -8.72 -1.45 -5.69
N ASN A 5 -7.60 -1.15 -5.04
CA ASN A 5 -6.31 -1.06 -5.70
C ASN A 5 -5.16 -1.50 -4.79
N VAL A 6 -4.09 -2.00 -5.40
CA VAL A 6 -2.81 -2.26 -4.73
C VAL A 6 -2.13 -0.93 -4.49
N THR A 7 -1.64 -0.70 -3.27
CA THR A 7 -0.91 0.54 -2.97
C THR A 7 0.40 0.52 -3.75
N SER A 8 0.61 1.51 -4.61
CA SER A 8 1.83 1.61 -5.42
C SER A 8 2.93 2.40 -4.70
N VAL A 9 4.19 2.16 -5.06
CA VAL A 9 5.33 2.95 -4.56
C VAL A 9 5.32 4.38 -5.10
N ASP A 10 4.62 4.66 -6.20
CA ASP A 10 4.45 6.03 -6.69
C ASP A 10 3.48 6.83 -5.81
N GLU A 11 2.43 6.16 -5.32
CA GLU A 11 1.44 6.71 -4.39
C GLU A 11 2.02 6.90 -2.98
N GLN A 12 2.71 5.89 -2.45
CA GLN A 12 3.26 5.91 -1.11
C GLN A 12 4.79 5.76 -1.14
N ARG A 13 5.48 6.85 -0.86
CA ARG A 13 6.95 6.93 -0.85
C ARG A 13 7.46 8.02 0.08
N THR A 14 8.73 7.90 0.43
CA THR A 14 9.49 8.95 1.11
C THR A 14 9.57 10.19 0.22
N THR A 15 9.57 11.36 0.84
CA THR A 15 9.72 12.67 0.20
C THR A 15 10.57 13.58 1.08
N ASP A 16 10.95 14.76 0.58
CA ASP A 16 11.69 15.75 1.37
C ASP A 16 10.94 16.18 2.65
N TRP A 17 9.62 16.00 2.70
CA TRP A 17 8.76 16.33 3.83
C TRP A 17 8.51 15.16 4.79
N MET A 18 8.61 13.93 4.29
CA MET A 18 8.42 12.70 5.06
C MET A 18 9.63 11.79 4.81
N THR A 19 10.62 11.90 5.69
CA THR A 19 11.98 11.40 5.47
C THR A 19 12.28 10.05 6.14
N HIS A 20 11.27 9.40 6.71
CA HIS A 20 11.41 8.07 7.30
C HIS A 20 11.06 6.98 6.27
N ASN A 21 11.21 5.73 6.69
CA ASN A 21 10.84 4.56 5.89
C ASN A 21 9.39 4.65 5.40
N SER A 22 9.14 4.16 4.20
CA SER A 22 7.84 4.16 3.53
C SER A 22 7.59 2.81 2.86
N LEU A 23 6.57 2.72 2.00
CA LEU A 23 6.13 1.47 1.39
C LEU A 23 7.27 0.65 0.74
N PRO A 24 8.23 1.23 -0.02
CA PRO A 24 9.32 0.45 -0.60
C PRO A 24 10.15 -0.32 0.43
N ASP A 25 10.31 0.22 1.64
CA ASP A 25 11.08 -0.41 2.72
C ASP A 25 10.33 -1.58 3.38
N TYR A 26 9.02 -1.69 3.13
CA TYR A 26 8.13 -2.70 3.72
C TYR A 26 7.69 -3.79 2.73
N LEU A 27 8.15 -3.72 1.48
CA LEU A 27 7.93 -4.76 0.48
C LEU A 27 9.13 -5.71 0.40
N ASP A 28 8.89 -6.95 -0.04
CA ASP A 28 9.99 -7.87 -0.37
C ASP A 28 10.78 -7.27 -1.55
N PRO A 29 12.10 -7.05 -1.39
CA PRO A 29 12.94 -6.42 -2.42
C PRO A 29 13.05 -7.25 -3.71
N ASN A 30 12.74 -8.54 -3.65
CA ASN A 30 12.75 -9.45 -4.81
C ASN A 30 11.34 -9.72 -5.37
N ASP A 31 10.29 -9.41 -4.60
CA ASP A 31 8.90 -9.66 -4.98
C ASP A 31 7.96 -8.59 -4.38
N PRO A 32 7.71 -7.46 -5.08
CA PRO A 32 6.88 -6.38 -4.57
C PRO A 32 5.40 -6.74 -4.42
N SER A 33 4.98 -7.95 -4.82
CA SER A 33 3.64 -8.47 -4.50
C SER A 33 3.51 -8.97 -3.05
N LYS A 34 4.61 -8.95 -2.28
CA LYS A 34 4.66 -9.34 -0.88
C LYS A 34 5.25 -8.27 0.02
N THR A 35 4.90 -8.32 1.31
CA THR A 35 5.57 -7.59 2.39
C THR A 35 6.89 -8.28 2.76
N VAL A 36 7.75 -7.62 3.54
CA VAL A 36 9.03 -8.21 4.01
C VAL A 36 8.82 -9.47 4.87
N GLU A 37 7.67 -9.57 5.52
CA GLU A 37 7.27 -10.74 6.32
C GLU A 37 6.70 -11.89 5.45
N GLY A 38 6.55 -11.68 4.14
CA GLY A 38 6.06 -12.68 3.18
C GLY A 38 4.54 -12.71 3.00
N TYR A 39 3.79 -11.77 3.55
CA TYR A 39 2.35 -11.64 3.32
C TYR A 39 2.04 -10.94 2.00
N PRO A 40 0.81 -11.03 1.45
CA PRO A 40 0.43 -10.23 0.29
C PRO A 40 0.62 -8.72 0.53
N ALA A 41 1.14 -8.01 -0.48
CA ALA A 41 1.38 -6.57 -0.42
C ALA A 41 0.09 -5.77 -0.10
N PRO A 42 0.24 -4.55 0.47
CA PRO A 42 -0.90 -3.75 0.88
C PRO A 42 -1.89 -3.48 -0.26
N ARG A 43 -3.17 -3.75 0.00
CA ARG A 43 -4.28 -3.47 -0.91
C ARG A 43 -5.37 -2.73 -0.16
N ARG A 44 -5.91 -1.67 -0.75
CA ARG A 44 -6.93 -0.81 -0.13
C ARG A 44 -8.22 -0.90 -0.92
N ALA A 45 -9.34 -0.94 -0.21
CA ALA A 45 -10.69 -0.96 -0.80
C ALA A 45 -11.54 0.15 -0.19
N VAL A 46 -12.36 0.79 -1.01
CA VAL A 46 -13.31 1.83 -0.63
C VAL A 46 -14.72 1.26 -0.72
N LEU A 47 -15.43 1.28 0.40
CA LEU A 47 -16.83 0.86 0.49
C LEU A 47 -17.69 2.05 0.89
N VAL A 48 -18.81 2.22 0.18
CA VAL A 48 -19.84 3.21 0.51
C VAL A 48 -21.12 2.45 0.79
N ALA A 49 -21.78 2.79 1.90
CA ALA A 49 -23.04 2.22 2.31
C ALA A 49 -24.02 3.33 2.70
N ARG A 50 -25.32 3.04 2.60
CA ARG A 50 -26.37 3.92 3.12
C ARG A 50 -26.90 3.33 4.41
N LYS A 51 -27.03 4.16 5.43
CA LYS A 51 -27.82 3.80 6.61
C LYS A 51 -29.30 3.79 6.19
N PRO A 52 -30.07 2.72 6.50
CA PRO A 52 -31.49 2.66 6.19
C PRO A 52 -32.28 3.75 6.91
#